data_AF-A0AAV4S4Q3-F1
#
_entry.id   AF-A0AAV4S4Q3-F1
#
_cell.length_a   1.000
_cell.length_b   1.000
_cell.length_c   1.000
_cell.angle_alpha   90.00
_cell.angle_beta   90.00
_cell.angle_gamma   90.00
#
_symmetry.space_group_name_H-M   'P 1'
#
loop_
_entity.id
_entity.type
_entity.pdbx_description
1 polymer ?
#
loop_
_entity_poly.entity_id
_entity_poly.type
_entity_poly.pdbx_seq_one_letter_code
_entity_poly.pdbx_strand_id
1 'polypeptide(L)'
;MTDKSKNSRERVAEDKTQRPETEFECIQSNENVLQIKLKVKRKHLSKFDVKGIHRETGLDLCDCLGPDCPGCFMPCPKCSSWKCGHECRQHRRWVYEKIGDDV
;
A
#
# COMPACT_ATOMS: atom_id res chain seq x y z
N MET A 1 3.86 -37.91 -57.46
CA MET A 1 5.22 -37.96 -56.88
C MET A 1 5.83 -36.57 -57.00
N THR A 2 5.76 -35.78 -55.94
CA THR A 2 6.63 -34.62 -55.70
C THR A 2 6.48 -34.23 -54.23
N ASP A 3 7.60 -34.33 -53.52
CA ASP A 3 7.86 -33.79 -52.19
C ASP A 3 7.51 -32.31 -52.04
N LYS A 4 7.17 -31.90 -50.81
CA LYS A 4 7.97 -30.92 -50.06
C LYS A 4 7.39 -30.68 -48.66
N SER A 5 8.24 -30.96 -47.68
CA SER A 5 8.25 -30.54 -46.29
C SER A 5 7.48 -29.26 -45.95
N LYS A 6 6.83 -29.26 -44.79
CA LYS A 6 6.76 -28.10 -43.89
C LYS A 6 6.40 -28.53 -42.46
N ASN A 7 7.45 -28.54 -41.65
CA ASN A 7 7.49 -28.41 -40.18
C ASN A 7 6.29 -27.63 -39.62
N SER A 8 5.44 -28.29 -38.84
CA SER A 8 4.34 -27.67 -38.10
C SER A 8 4.69 -27.66 -36.61
N ARG A 9 5.42 -26.61 -36.20
CA ARG A 9 5.61 -26.21 -34.80
C ARG A 9 4.24 -26.08 -34.13
N GLU A 10 4.03 -26.89 -33.09
CA GLU A 10 2.85 -26.87 -32.26
C GLU A 10 2.72 -25.54 -31.49
N ARG A 11 1.46 -25.17 -31.24
CA ARG A 11 1.03 -23.88 -30.72
C ARG A 11 1.58 -23.62 -29.31
N VAL A 12 2.29 -22.52 -29.15
CA VAL A 12 2.73 -21.97 -27.86
C VAL A 12 1.50 -21.57 -27.06
N ALA A 13 1.32 -22.18 -25.88
CA ALA A 13 0.37 -21.70 -24.88
C ALA A 13 0.92 -20.39 -24.29
N GLU A 14 0.18 -19.30 -24.47
CA GLU A 14 0.43 -18.03 -23.81
C GLU A 14 0.09 -18.15 -22.32
N ASP A 15 1.09 -18.48 -21.50
CA ASP A 15 0.98 -18.38 -20.05
C ASP A 15 1.27 -16.95 -19.60
N LYS A 16 0.25 -16.32 -19.02
CA LYS A 16 0.24 -14.91 -18.59
C LYS A 16 1.00 -14.77 -17.27
N THR A 17 2.32 -14.58 -17.35
CA THR A 17 3.04 -14.02 -16.21
C THR A 17 4.21 -13.16 -16.66
N GLN A 18 3.92 -11.92 -17.06
CA GLN A 18 4.88 -10.83 -17.13
C GLN A 18 4.46 -9.73 -16.16
N ARG A 19 5.27 -9.48 -15.13
CA ARG A 19 5.52 -8.10 -14.66
C ARG A 19 6.86 -8.04 -13.90
N PRO A 20 7.71 -7.03 -14.17
CA PRO A 20 9.13 -7.08 -13.85
C PRO A 20 9.49 -6.55 -12.47
N GLU A 21 10.74 -6.85 -12.14
CA GLU A 21 11.59 -6.45 -11.03
C GLU A 21 11.53 -4.93 -10.76
N THR A 22 10.96 -4.55 -9.61
CA THR A 22 11.37 -3.34 -8.88
C THR A 22 11.41 -3.69 -7.38
N GLU A 23 12.44 -4.47 -7.07
CA GLU A 23 13.35 -4.21 -5.96
C GLU A 23 12.74 -3.93 -4.57
N PHE A 24 12.49 -4.99 -3.82
CA PHE A 24 12.67 -4.96 -2.36
C PHE A 24 13.18 -6.31 -1.86
N GLU A 25 14.23 -6.82 -2.48
CA GLU A 25 14.97 -7.94 -1.92
C GLU A 25 15.96 -7.44 -0.87
N CYS A 26 15.62 -7.60 0.41
CA CYS A 26 16.63 -7.62 1.47
C CYS A 26 16.97 -9.07 1.75
N ILE A 27 17.94 -9.59 1.00
CA ILE A 27 18.62 -10.85 1.31
C ILE A 27 19.47 -10.58 2.56
N GLN A 28 19.01 -10.98 3.74
CA GLN A 28 19.88 -11.01 4.93
C GLN A 28 19.66 -12.27 5.78
N SER A 29 20.80 -12.80 6.19
CA SER A 29 21.12 -14.10 6.77
C SER A 29 20.35 -14.48 8.04
N ASN A 30 20.31 -15.80 8.26
CA ASN A 30 19.52 -16.59 9.22
C ASN A 30 19.75 -16.36 10.74
N GLU A 31 19.91 -15.11 11.21
CA GLU A 31 20.16 -14.85 12.65
C GLU A 31 19.09 -13.99 13.35
N ASN A 32 17.92 -13.71 12.76
CA ASN A 32 16.99 -12.75 13.39
C ASN A 32 15.49 -12.90 13.04
N VAL A 33 14.94 -14.12 13.09
CA VAL A 33 13.51 -14.40 12.81
C VAL A 33 12.57 -13.52 13.66
N LEU A 34 12.89 -13.23 14.93
CA LEU A 34 12.09 -12.36 15.80
C LEU A 34 12.13 -10.89 15.38
N GLN A 35 13.32 -10.37 15.04
CA GLN A 35 13.47 -9.00 14.56
C GLN A 35 12.82 -8.81 13.18
N ILE A 36 12.89 -9.83 12.31
CA ILE A 36 12.16 -9.88 11.04
C ILE A 36 10.66 -9.87 11.30
N LYS A 37 10.12 -10.71 12.20
CA LYS A 37 8.71 -10.69 12.58
C LYS A 37 8.25 -9.32 13.10
N LEU A 38 9.05 -8.66 13.92
CA LEU A 38 8.73 -7.31 14.43
C LEU A 38 8.80 -6.25 13.31
N LYS A 39 9.80 -6.29 12.43
CA LYS A 39 9.92 -5.39 11.27
C LYS A 39 8.76 -5.60 10.27
N VAL A 40 8.38 -6.85 9.99
CA VAL A 40 7.24 -7.22 9.15
C VAL A 40 5.93 -6.80 9.80
N LYS A 41 5.75 -7.03 11.10
CA LYS A 41 4.59 -6.53 11.86
C LYS A 41 4.47 -5.02 11.74
N ARG A 42 5.57 -4.28 11.92
CA ARG A 42 5.61 -2.80 11.78
C ARG A 42 5.17 -2.33 10.39
N LYS A 43 5.58 -3.02 9.32
CA LYS A 43 5.13 -2.72 7.94
C LYS A 43 3.62 -2.90 7.74
N HIS A 44 2.97 -3.74 8.55
CA HIS A 44 1.52 -3.98 8.52
C HIS A 44 0.72 -3.21 9.57
N LEU A 45 1.36 -2.35 10.38
CA LEU A 45 0.62 -1.55 11.36
C LEU A 45 -0.23 -0.49 10.65
N SER A 46 -1.43 -0.29 11.17
CA SER A 46 -2.30 0.80 10.73
C SER A 46 -1.58 2.15 10.87
N LYS A 47 -1.77 3.07 9.92
CA LYS A 47 -1.17 4.41 9.97
C LYS A 47 -1.76 5.28 11.05
N PHE A 48 -3.04 5.07 11.35
CA PHE A 48 -3.71 5.66 12.50
C PHE A 48 -4.09 4.59 13.52
N ASP A 49 -4.19 4.98 14.79
CA ASP A 49 -4.68 4.11 15.85
C ASP A 49 -6.23 4.01 15.89
N VAL A 50 -6.74 3.39 16.96
CA VAL A 50 -8.19 3.21 17.20
C VAL A 50 -8.92 4.54 17.37
N LYS A 51 -8.23 5.59 17.82
CA LYS A 51 -8.78 6.92 18.07
C LYS A 51 -8.68 7.82 16.83
N GLY A 52 -7.94 7.38 15.80
CA GLY A 52 -7.68 8.18 14.60
C GLY A 52 -6.45 9.08 14.75
N ILE A 53 -5.56 8.80 15.70
CA ILE A 53 -4.29 9.50 15.89
C ILE A 53 -3.23 8.88 14.98
N HIS A 54 -2.49 9.71 14.25
CA HIS A 54 -1.43 9.26 13.35
C HIS A 54 -0.28 8.68 14.17
N ARG A 55 0.12 7.44 13.91
CA ARG A 55 1.07 6.71 14.77
C ARG A 55 2.50 7.24 14.74
N GLU A 56 2.95 7.73 13.58
CA GLU A 56 4.31 8.23 13.42
C GLU A 56 4.53 9.59 14.07
N THR A 57 3.58 10.52 13.90
CA THR A 57 3.67 11.90 14.42
C THR A 57 3.03 12.05 15.79
N GLY A 58 2.12 11.15 16.19
CA GLY A 58 1.32 11.28 17.41
C GLY A 58 0.22 12.34 17.35
N LEU A 59 -0.05 12.90 16.16
CA LEU A 59 -1.01 14.00 15.97
C LEU A 59 -2.36 13.51 15.43
N ASP A 60 -3.44 14.21 15.79
CA ASP A 60 -4.78 14.00 15.22
C ASP A 60 -4.92 14.68 13.85
N LEU A 61 -4.21 14.14 12.86
CA LEU A 61 -4.22 14.67 11.50
C LEU A 61 -5.57 14.41 10.80
N CYS A 62 -6.07 15.44 10.11
CA CYS A 62 -7.11 15.26 9.10
C CYS A 62 -6.55 14.51 7.88
N ASP A 63 -7.42 13.92 7.06
CA ASP A 63 -7.03 13.28 5.81
C ASP A 63 -6.46 14.26 4.77
N CYS A 64 -6.67 15.57 4.92
CA CYS A 64 -5.92 16.59 4.19
C CYS A 64 -4.49 16.83 4.74
N LEU A 65 -4.08 16.05 5.75
CA LEU A 65 -2.79 16.11 6.44
C LEU A 65 -2.52 17.41 7.21
N GLY A 66 -3.55 18.22 7.45
CA GLY A 66 -3.48 19.40 8.30
C GLY A 66 -3.65 19.05 9.79
N PRO A 67 -2.71 19.39 10.69
CA PRO A 67 -2.84 19.14 12.13
C PRO A 67 -3.91 20.01 12.80
N ASP A 68 -4.03 21.27 12.36
CA ASP A 68 -4.99 22.24 12.90
C ASP A 68 -6.30 22.26 12.11
N CYS A 69 -6.48 21.34 11.17
CA CYS A 69 -7.71 21.24 10.41
C CYS A 69 -8.84 20.77 11.35
N PRO A 70 -9.95 21.50 11.50
CA PRO A 70 -11.09 21.04 12.30
C PRO A 70 -11.81 19.82 11.66
N GLY A 71 -11.54 19.58 10.38
CA GLY A 71 -12.19 18.59 9.53
C GLY A 71 -12.66 19.26 8.24
N CYS A 72 -12.32 18.68 7.09
CA CYS A 72 -12.66 19.23 5.76
C CYS A 72 -13.60 18.33 4.96
N PHE A 73 -14.13 17.28 5.59
CA PHE A 73 -15.01 16.29 4.97
C PHE A 73 -16.30 16.14 5.79
N MET A 74 -17.27 15.41 5.23
CA MET A 74 -18.50 15.06 5.95
C MET A 74 -18.21 14.15 7.15
N PRO A 75 -19.09 14.13 8.18
CA PRO A 75 -18.94 13.24 9.33
C PRO A 75 -18.76 11.80 8.89
N CYS A 76 -17.70 11.15 9.38
CA CYS A 76 -17.45 9.75 9.09
C CYS A 76 -18.58 8.88 9.66
N PRO A 77 -19.22 8.00 8.87
CA PRO A 77 -20.29 7.13 9.38
C PRO A 77 -19.78 6.07 10.38
N LYS A 78 -18.46 5.82 10.43
CA LYS A 78 -17.86 4.81 11.33
C LYS A 78 -17.43 5.39 12.68
N CYS A 79 -16.86 6.59 12.70
CA CYS A 79 -16.29 7.18 13.92
C CYS A 79 -16.79 8.60 14.23
N SER A 80 -17.72 9.12 13.44
CA SER A 80 -18.32 10.45 13.55
C SER A 80 -17.34 11.64 13.44
N SER A 81 -16.06 11.39 13.17
CA SER A 81 -15.06 12.44 12.95
C SER A 81 -15.26 13.14 11.60
N TRP A 82 -15.05 14.45 11.58
CA TRP A 82 -15.02 15.29 10.37
C TRP A 82 -13.66 15.27 9.65
N LYS A 83 -12.69 14.56 10.23
CA LYS A 83 -11.29 14.52 9.78
C LYS A 83 -10.97 13.28 8.91
N CYS A 84 -11.95 12.43 8.63
CA CYS A 84 -11.79 11.31 7.69
C CYS A 84 -12.21 11.75 6.29
N GLY A 85 -11.54 11.26 5.26
CA GLY A 85 -11.95 11.37 3.87
C GLY A 85 -13.03 10.35 3.53
N HIS A 86 -12.99 9.81 2.32
CA HIS A 86 -13.96 8.80 1.87
C HIS A 86 -13.92 7.53 2.75
N GLU A 87 -12.74 7.16 3.22
CA GLU A 87 -12.56 6.02 4.13
C GLU A 87 -12.18 6.49 5.53
N CYS A 88 -12.74 5.86 6.56
CA CYS A 88 -12.38 6.12 7.94
C CYS A 88 -10.88 5.93 8.16
N ARG A 89 -10.23 6.93 8.77
CA ARG A 89 -8.80 6.87 9.07
C ARG A 89 -8.45 5.86 10.15
N GLN A 90 -9.38 5.54 11.06
CA GLN A 90 -9.15 4.56 12.12
C GLN A 90 -8.76 3.20 11.51
N HIS A 91 -7.67 2.62 12.00
CA HIS A 91 -7.18 1.28 11.61
C HIS A 91 -6.77 1.06 10.15
N ARG A 92 -6.84 2.07 9.27
CA ARG A 92 -6.37 1.90 7.88
C ARG A 92 -4.84 1.91 7.81
N ARG A 93 -4.28 1.25 6.79
CA ARG A 93 -2.83 1.06 6.60
C ARG A 93 -2.18 2.10 5.68
N TRP A 94 -2.93 3.08 5.22
CA TRP A 94 -2.49 4.08 4.27
C TRP A 94 -2.85 5.50 4.75
N VAL A 95 -2.17 6.50 4.20
CA VAL A 95 -2.44 7.94 4.35
C VAL A 95 -2.48 8.54 2.95
N TYR A 96 -3.15 9.67 2.78
CA TYR A 96 -3.00 10.44 1.55
C TYR A 96 -1.56 10.95 1.46
N GLU A 97 -1.08 11.16 0.24
CA GLU A 97 0.18 11.86 -0.02
C GLU A 97 -0.13 13.35 -0.23
N LYS A 98 0.81 14.21 0.14
CA LYS A 98 0.71 15.62 -0.24
C LYS A 98 0.96 15.71 -1.74
N ILE A 99 -0.01 16.27 -2.48
CA ILE A 99 0.24 16.68 -3.85
C ILE A 99 1.17 17.89 -3.76
N GLY A 100 2.39 17.77 -4.30
CA GLY A 100 3.30 18.88 -4.44
C GLY A 100 2.82 19.80 -5.56
N ASP A 101 3.05 21.11 -5.41
CA ASP A 101 2.90 22.06 -6.49
C ASP A 101 4.03 21.83 -7.51
N ASP A 102 3.91 20.79 -8.34
CA ASP A 102 4.80 20.60 -9.49
C ASP A 102 4.41 21.64 -10.55
N VAL A 103 5.00 22.84 -10.42
CA VAL A 103 4.97 23.95 -11.39
C VAL A 103 6.29 24.03 -12.14
#